data_AF-A0A2L2YS21-F1
#
_entry.id   AF-A0A2L2YS21-F1
#
_cell.length_a   1.000
_cell.length_b   1.000
_cell.length_c   1.000
_cell.angle_alpha   90.00
_cell.angle_beta   90.00
_cell.angle_gamma   90.00
#
_symmetry.space_group_name_H-M   'P 1'
#
loop_
_entity.id
_entity.type
_entity.pdbx_description
1 polymer ?
#
loop_
_entity_poly.entity_id
_entity_poly.type
_entity_poly.pdbx_seq_one_letter_code
_entity_poly.pdbx_strand_id
1 'polypeptide(L)'
;ACDFNRIKGIWAVRERVAEAALKEGYFYSYDLSLPHKDFYEIVKVMRKRLGKKVTRCAACGHLGDGNVHFMATTREFDPEVLSLMEPFIYKWTAERKGSISAEHGIGYQKAKCLCLNQTDNAIATMKSLKKLLVPK
;
A
#
# COMPACT_ATOMS: atom_id res chain seq x y z
N ALA A 1 -7.83 -28.10 25.98
CA ALA A 1 -6.45 -27.72 25.61
C ALA A 1 -6.47 -26.90 24.32
N CYS A 2 -5.57 -25.93 24.16
CA CYS A 2 -5.49 -25.13 22.94
C CYS A 2 -4.82 -25.93 21.81
N ASP A 3 -5.47 -26.04 20.64
CA ASP A 3 -4.94 -26.77 19.50
C ASP A 3 -4.01 -25.87 18.67
N PHE A 4 -2.71 -26.02 18.88
CA PHE A 4 -1.69 -25.23 18.17
C PHE A 4 -1.72 -25.40 16.64
N ASN A 5 -2.18 -26.54 16.14
CA ASN A 5 -2.29 -26.76 14.70
C ASN A 5 -3.41 -25.90 14.10
N ARG A 6 -4.54 -25.74 14.83
CA ARG A 6 -5.61 -24.82 14.43
C ARG A 6 -5.17 -23.37 14.46
N ILE A 7 -4.43 -22.95 15.49
CA ILE A 7 -3.88 -21.57 15.56
C ILE A 7 -3.01 -21.29 14.33
N LYS A 8 -2.06 -22.18 14.04
CA LYS A 8 -1.21 -22.05 12.85
C LYS A 8 -2.01 -22.02 11.56
N GLY A 9 -3.05 -22.85 11.46
CA GLY A 9 -3.95 -22.86 10.30
C GLY A 9 -4.65 -21.53 10.06
N ILE A 10 -5.16 -20.90 11.13
CA ILE A 10 -5.83 -19.58 11.04
C ILE A 10 -4.83 -18.49 10.65
N TRP A 11 -3.64 -18.46 11.28
CA TRP A 11 -2.60 -17.48 10.94
C TRP A 11 -2.10 -17.63 9.51
N ALA A 12 -1.94 -18.86 9.03
CA ALA A 12 -1.51 -19.13 7.66
C ALA A 12 -2.45 -18.51 6.62
N VAL A 13 -3.76 -18.42 6.89
CA VAL A 13 -4.72 -17.75 5.99
C VAL A 13 -4.37 -16.26 5.84
N ARG A 14 -3.98 -15.56 6.91
CA ARG A 14 -3.61 -14.14 6.88
C ARG A 14 -2.20 -13.91 6.35
N GLU A 15 -1.22 -14.68 6.82
CA GLU A 15 0.20 -14.47 6.51
C GLU A 15 0.50 -14.76 5.02
N ARG A 16 -0.25 -15.67 4.39
CA ARG A 16 -0.01 -16.10 3.01
C ARG A 16 -0.83 -15.36 1.96
N VAL A 17 -1.53 -14.28 2.33
CA VAL A 17 -2.35 -13.51 1.38
C VAL A 17 -1.51 -12.94 0.22
N ALA A 18 -0.33 -12.39 0.51
CA ALA A 18 0.56 -11.87 -0.52
C ALA A 18 1.10 -12.98 -1.44
N GLU A 19 1.45 -14.14 -0.89
CA GLU A 19 1.86 -15.32 -1.66
C GLU A 19 0.73 -15.79 -2.59
N ALA A 20 -0.51 -15.82 -2.09
CA ALA A 20 -1.67 -16.19 -2.88
C ALA A 20 -1.91 -15.19 -4.03
N ALA A 21 -1.80 -13.88 -3.76
CA ALA A 21 -1.98 -12.85 -4.77
C ALA A 21 -0.94 -12.94 -5.91
N LEU A 22 0.32 -13.22 -5.57
CA LEU A 22 1.38 -13.43 -6.56
C LEU A 22 1.12 -14.65 -7.48
N LYS A 23 0.39 -15.66 -7.01
CA LYS A 23 -0.01 -16.82 -7.82
C LYS A 23 -1.17 -16.53 -8.78
N GLU A 24 -1.88 -15.41 -8.62
CA GLU A 24 -2.98 -15.02 -9.52
C GLU A 24 -2.52 -14.28 -10.77
N GLY A 25 -1.30 -13.74 -10.78
CA GLY A 25 -0.73 -12.96 -11.89
C GLY A 25 0.10 -11.78 -11.41
N TYR A 26 0.07 -10.68 -12.14
CA TYR A 26 0.74 -9.45 -11.74
C TYR A 26 0.03 -8.78 -10.56
N PHE A 27 0.81 -8.40 -9.55
CA PHE A 27 0.34 -7.93 -8.25
C PHE A 27 0.73 -6.47 -8.00
N TYR A 28 -0.27 -5.58 -7.99
CA TYR A 28 -0.10 -4.20 -7.55
C TYR A 28 -0.38 -4.10 -6.06
N SER A 29 0.63 -3.70 -5.29
CA SER A 29 0.56 -3.66 -3.83
C SER A 29 0.88 -2.27 -3.31
N TYR A 30 0.02 -1.78 -2.42
CA TYR A 30 0.18 -0.48 -1.78
C TYR A 30 0.05 -0.64 -0.28
N ASP A 31 1.12 -0.25 0.41
CA ASP A 31 1.19 -0.18 1.87
C ASP A 31 0.86 1.25 2.30
N LEU A 32 -0.28 1.43 2.96
CA LEU A 32 -0.86 2.74 3.31
C LEU A 32 -1.25 2.77 4.79
N SER A 33 -1.31 3.95 5.40
CA SER A 33 -2.05 4.14 6.66
C SER A 33 -3.25 5.05 6.43
N LEU A 34 -4.40 4.69 6.99
CA LEU A 34 -5.65 5.43 6.82
C LEU A 34 -6.44 5.49 8.13
N PRO A 35 -7.24 6.56 8.35
CA PRO A 35 -8.22 6.57 9.43
C PRO A 35 -9.17 5.37 9.32
N HIS A 36 -9.60 4.81 10.45
CA HIS A 36 -10.48 3.63 10.50
C HIS A 36 -11.72 3.72 9.59
N LYS A 37 -12.34 4.91 9.51
CA LYS A 37 -13.52 5.16 8.65
C LYS A 37 -13.23 4.99 7.15
N ASP A 38 -11.98 5.19 6.75
CA ASP A 38 -11.50 5.13 5.36
C ASP A 38 -10.79 3.81 5.04
N PHE A 39 -10.51 2.96 6.05
CA PHE A 39 -9.69 1.74 5.96
C PHE A 39 -10.10 0.85 4.78
N TYR A 40 -11.39 0.58 4.62
CA TYR A 40 -11.91 -0.22 3.50
C TYR A 40 -12.57 0.62 2.40
N GLU A 41 -12.70 1.94 2.60
CA GLU A 41 -13.31 2.82 1.60
C GLU A 41 -12.42 2.94 0.36
N ILE A 42 -11.09 2.91 0.54
CA ILE A 42 -10.15 2.88 -0.59
C ILE A 42 -10.45 1.73 -1.55
N VAL A 43 -10.80 0.55 -1.05
CA VAL A 43 -11.13 -0.61 -1.88
C VAL A 43 -12.37 -0.34 -2.73
N LYS A 44 -13.41 0.29 -2.15
CA LYS A 44 -14.65 0.60 -2.88
C LYS A 44 -14.40 1.62 -3.99
N VAL A 45 -13.64 2.67 -3.68
CA VAL A 45 -13.25 3.70 -4.64
C VAL A 45 -12.43 3.09 -5.78
N MET A 46 -11.44 2.26 -5.45
CA MET A 46 -10.57 1.62 -6.44
C MET A 46 -11.31 0.58 -7.29
N ARG A 47 -12.25 -0.19 -6.72
CA ARG A 47 -13.11 -1.09 -7.51
C ARG A 47 -13.90 -0.35 -8.58
N LYS A 48 -14.46 0.81 -8.25
CA LYS A 48 -15.17 1.66 -9.24
C LYS A 48 -14.22 2.18 -10.31
N ARG A 49 -13.01 2.59 -9.93
CA ARG A 49 -12.01 3.18 -10.82
C ARG A 49 -11.35 2.17 -11.77
N LEU A 50 -11.06 0.98 -11.27
CA LEU A 50 -10.38 -0.10 -12.00
C LEU A 50 -11.36 -0.95 -12.80
N GLY A 51 -12.60 -1.07 -12.32
CA GLY A 51 -13.66 -1.82 -12.98
C GLY A 51 -13.25 -3.25 -13.30
N LYS A 52 -13.51 -3.68 -14.54
CA LYS A 52 -13.22 -5.04 -15.03
C LYS A 52 -11.77 -5.25 -15.49
N LYS A 53 -10.90 -4.23 -15.40
CA LYS A 53 -9.50 -4.34 -15.83
C LYS A 53 -8.66 -5.19 -14.88
N VAL A 54 -9.09 -5.32 -13.63
CA VAL A 54 -8.42 -6.12 -12.60
C VAL A 54 -9.20 -7.40 -12.32
N THR A 55 -8.50 -8.49 -12.05
CA THR A 55 -9.08 -9.77 -11.65
C THR A 55 -9.49 -9.75 -10.18
N ARG A 56 -8.71 -9.06 -9.34
CA ARG A 56 -9.03 -8.84 -7.92
C ARG A 56 -8.75 -7.41 -7.51
N CYS A 57 -9.54 -6.91 -6.58
CA CYS A 57 -9.30 -5.65 -5.88
C CYS A 57 -9.79 -5.82 -4.43
N ALA A 58 -8.86 -5.83 -3.49
CA ALA A 58 -9.08 -6.15 -2.09
C ALA A 58 -8.10 -5.39 -1.19
N ALA A 59 -8.33 -5.47 0.11
CA ALA A 59 -7.35 -5.07 1.11
C ALA A 59 -7.39 -6.02 2.30
N CYS A 60 -6.24 -6.21 2.90
CA CYS A 60 -6.08 -6.76 4.25
C CYS A 60 -5.09 -5.85 4.99
N GLY A 61 -4.87 -6.07 6.28
CA GLY A 61 -3.91 -5.25 7.03
C GLY A 61 -4.12 -5.32 8.52
N HIS A 62 -3.53 -4.36 9.20
CA HIS A 62 -3.56 -4.23 10.64
C HIS A 62 -4.60 -3.16 10.98
N LEU A 63 -5.85 -3.59 11.18
CA LEU A 63 -6.95 -2.66 11.45
C LEU A 63 -6.68 -1.81 12.71
N GLY A 64 -6.01 -2.37 13.71
CA GLY A 64 -5.78 -1.71 15.00
C GLY A 64 -4.87 -0.49 14.95
N ASP A 65 -3.96 -0.40 13.98
CA ASP A 65 -3.07 0.76 13.77
C ASP A 65 -3.40 1.56 12.51
N GLY A 66 -4.41 1.12 11.73
CA GLY A 66 -4.84 1.77 10.50
C GLY A 66 -3.99 1.42 9.27
N ASN A 67 -3.09 0.44 9.34
CA ASN A 67 -2.31 -0.01 8.19
C ASN A 67 -3.13 -0.89 7.23
N VAL A 68 -3.31 -0.40 6.02
CA VAL A 68 -4.00 -1.05 4.91
C VAL A 68 -2.99 -1.51 3.87
N HIS A 69 -2.93 -2.82 3.62
CA HIS A 69 -2.32 -3.39 2.42
C HIS A 69 -3.39 -3.48 1.33
N PHE A 70 -3.48 -2.45 0.49
CA PHE A 70 -4.33 -2.46 -0.69
C PHE A 70 -3.68 -3.30 -1.79
N MET A 71 -4.51 -4.08 -2.47
CA MET A 71 -4.07 -5.08 -3.44
C MET A 71 -4.99 -5.08 -4.65
N ALA A 72 -4.37 -5.12 -5.83
CA ALA A 72 -5.06 -5.43 -7.07
C ALA A 72 -4.23 -6.42 -7.89
N THR A 73 -4.91 -7.30 -8.61
CA THR A 73 -4.25 -8.28 -9.48
C THR A 73 -4.77 -8.17 -10.91
N THR A 74 -3.88 -8.45 -11.86
CA THR A 74 -4.15 -8.65 -13.29
C THR A 74 -3.41 -9.91 -13.74
N ARG A 75 -3.71 -10.46 -14.93
CA ARG A 75 -2.95 -11.61 -15.43
C ARG A 75 -1.48 -11.26 -15.67
N GLU A 76 -1.24 -10.11 -16.27
CA GLU A 76 0.08 -9.55 -16.60
C GLU A 76 0.12 -8.07 -16.22
N PHE A 77 1.31 -7.46 -16.23
CA PHE A 77 1.44 -6.03 -16.02
C PHE A 77 0.66 -5.25 -17.09
N ASP A 78 -0.05 -4.21 -16.65
CA ASP A 78 -0.89 -3.36 -17.48
C ASP A 78 -0.61 -1.88 -17.12
N PRO A 79 0.05 -1.12 -18.01
CA PRO A 79 0.33 0.30 -17.80
C PRO A 79 -0.92 1.15 -17.61
N GLU A 80 -2.05 0.78 -18.22
CA GLU A 80 -3.32 1.51 -18.08
C GLU A 80 -3.84 1.36 -16.65
N VAL A 81 -3.81 0.14 -16.11
CA VAL A 81 -4.16 -0.13 -14.70
C VAL A 81 -3.26 0.66 -13.76
N LEU A 82 -1.94 0.67 -13.99
CA LEU A 82 -1.02 1.47 -13.19
C LEU A 82 -1.35 2.96 -13.25
N SER A 83 -1.64 3.50 -14.44
CA SER A 83 -2.01 4.92 -14.62
C SER A 83 -3.34 5.30 -13.95
N LEU A 84 -4.25 4.33 -13.81
CA LEU A 84 -5.47 4.52 -13.04
C LEU A 84 -5.15 4.54 -11.54
N MET A 85 -4.18 3.76 -11.06
CA MET A 85 -3.82 3.76 -9.64
C MET A 85 -2.94 4.94 -9.24
N GLU A 86 -1.95 5.30 -10.04
CA GLU A 86 -0.94 6.30 -9.69
C GLU A 86 -1.07 7.57 -10.54
N PRO A 87 -1.00 8.77 -9.94
CA PRO A 87 -0.75 9.04 -8.51
C PRO A 87 -2.02 9.05 -7.63
N PHE A 88 -3.17 8.59 -8.15
CA PHE A 88 -4.47 8.72 -7.50
C PHE A 88 -4.49 8.14 -6.08
N ILE A 89 -4.03 6.91 -5.90
CA ILE A 89 -4.05 6.21 -4.61
C ILE A 89 -3.25 6.95 -3.54
N TYR A 90 -2.11 7.53 -3.94
CA TYR A 90 -1.26 8.31 -3.05
C TYR A 90 -1.91 9.64 -2.67
N LYS A 91 -2.49 10.37 -3.65
CA LYS A 91 -3.18 11.63 -3.39
C LYS A 91 -4.42 11.42 -2.52
N TRP A 92 -5.23 10.41 -2.83
CA TRP A 92 -6.42 10.05 -2.07
C TRP A 92 -6.11 9.73 -0.61
N THR A 93 -4.97 9.07 -0.37
CA THR A 93 -4.46 8.76 0.97
C THR A 93 -4.01 10.02 1.70
N ALA A 94 -3.23 10.88 1.05
CA ALA A 94 -2.74 12.12 1.63
C ALA A 94 -3.87 13.11 1.97
N GLU A 95 -4.90 13.22 1.11
CA GLU A 95 -6.11 14.04 1.35
C GLU A 95 -6.84 13.64 2.64
N ARG A 96 -6.73 12.37 3.05
CA ARG A 96 -7.30 11.83 4.29
C ARG A 96 -6.35 11.90 5.48
N LYS A 97 -5.22 12.60 5.33
CA LYS A 97 -4.15 12.67 6.32
C LYS A 97 -3.58 11.29 6.65
N GLY A 98 -3.64 10.33 5.72
CA GLY A 98 -3.01 9.02 5.80
C GLY A 98 -1.60 9.02 5.23
N SER A 99 -0.81 7.97 5.46
CA SER A 99 0.55 7.81 4.91
C SER A 99 0.57 6.95 3.64
N ILE A 100 1.35 7.36 2.63
CA ILE A 100 1.64 6.55 1.43
C ILE A 100 2.60 5.38 1.68
N SER A 101 3.17 5.30 2.88
CA SER A 101 3.92 4.15 3.37
C SER A 101 3.79 4.04 4.87
N ALA A 102 3.15 2.97 5.35
CA ALA A 102 3.02 2.71 6.78
C ALA A 102 4.26 1.99 7.32
N GLU A 103 4.70 0.93 6.63
CA GLU A 103 5.72 0.00 7.12
C GLU A 103 6.90 -0.17 6.14
N HIS A 104 6.65 -0.11 4.83
CA HIS A 104 7.65 -0.54 3.82
C HIS A 104 8.67 0.55 3.42
N GLY A 105 8.54 1.76 3.96
CA GLY A 105 9.39 2.90 3.61
C GLY A 105 9.21 3.44 2.18
N ILE A 106 10.07 4.40 1.82
CA ILE A 106 9.93 5.18 0.59
C ILE A 106 10.66 4.53 -0.60
N GLY A 107 11.91 4.10 -0.39
CA GLY A 107 12.74 3.48 -1.42
C GLY A 107 12.85 4.32 -2.71
N TYR A 108 13.06 3.63 -3.83
CA TYR A 108 13.06 4.27 -5.16
C TYR A 108 11.63 4.60 -5.63
N GLN A 109 10.70 3.67 -5.41
CA GLN A 109 9.35 3.73 -5.97
C GLN A 109 8.54 4.93 -5.48
N LYS A 110 8.58 5.24 -4.18
CA LYS A 110 7.75 6.31 -3.59
C LYS A 110 8.48 7.64 -3.43
N ALA A 111 9.73 7.74 -3.86
CA ALA A 111 10.56 8.94 -3.66
C ALA A 111 9.92 10.21 -4.24
N LYS A 112 9.32 10.10 -5.43
CA LYS A 112 8.62 11.21 -6.10
C LYS A 112 7.32 11.63 -5.40
N CYS A 113 6.79 10.78 -4.52
CA CYS A 113 5.53 10.97 -3.82
C CYS A 113 5.73 11.43 -2.37
N LEU A 114 6.97 11.51 -1.88
CA LEU A 114 7.28 11.86 -0.48
C LEU A 114 6.68 13.20 -0.04
N CYS A 115 6.63 14.18 -0.95
CA CYS A 115 6.04 15.50 -0.69
C CYS A 115 4.54 15.47 -0.38
N LEU A 116 3.85 14.35 -0.63
CA LEU A 116 2.44 14.18 -0.26
C LEU A 116 2.26 13.97 1.25
N ASN A 117 3.28 13.49 1.97
CA ASN A 117 3.21 13.21 3.40
C ASN A 117 4.21 13.96 4.26
N GLN A 118 5.17 14.65 3.65
CA GLN A 118 6.21 15.37 4.36
C GLN A 118 6.23 16.84 3.94
N THR A 119 6.53 17.70 4.90
CA THR A 119 6.70 19.13 4.66
C THR A 119 8.00 19.40 3.92
N ASP A 120 8.07 20.53 3.21
CA ASP A 120 9.30 20.95 2.53
C ASP A 120 10.48 21.09 3.50
N ASN A 121 10.23 21.56 4.73
CA ASN A 121 11.25 21.65 5.78
C ASN A 121 11.76 20.28 6.22
N ALA A 122 10.86 19.30 6.40
CA ALA A 122 11.25 17.93 6.73
C ALA A 122 12.09 17.31 5.60
N ILE A 123 11.66 17.46 4.34
CA ILE A 123 12.40 16.97 3.17
C ILE A 123 13.77 17.66 3.05
N ALA A 124 13.84 18.99 3.24
CA ALA A 124 15.08 19.73 3.24
C ALA A 124 16.04 19.23 4.33
N THR A 125 15.52 18.95 5.51
CA THR A 125 16.30 18.39 6.63
C THR A 125 16.85 17.01 6.31
N MET A 126 16.00 16.12 5.75
CA MET A 126 16.44 14.79 5.30
C MET A 126 17.56 14.88 4.25
N LYS A 127 17.43 15.80 3.28
CA LYS A 127 18.47 16.03 2.25
C LYS A 127 19.77 16.57 2.85
N SER A 128 19.69 17.50 3.80
CA SER A 128 20.86 18.03 4.51
C SER A 128 21.60 16.94 5.29
N LEU A 129 20.86 16.10 6.03
CA LEU A 129 21.44 14.95 6.73
C LEU A 129 22.07 13.95 5.76
N LYS A 130 21.41 13.64 4.65
CA LYS A 130 21.96 12.75 3.61
C LYS A 130 23.27 13.30 3.05
N LYS A 131 23.34 14.59 2.74
CA LYS A 131 24.55 15.24 2.22
C LYS A 131 25.69 15.28 3.24
N LEU A 132 25.36 15.48 4.51
CA LEU A 132 26.35 15.49 5.61
C LEU A 132 26.97 14.10 5.80
N LEU A 133 26.13 13.06 5.85
CA LEU A 133 26.57 11.69 6.12
C LEU A 133 27.15 10.98 4.88
N VAL A 134 26.61 11.29 3.70
CA VAL A 134 26.98 10.67 2.43
C VAL A 134 27.10 11.77 1.35
N PRO A 135 28.26 12.45 1.28
CA PRO A 135 28.46 13.59 0.39
C PRO A 135 28.69 13.22 -1.09
N LYS A 136 28.95 11.94 -1.38
CA LYS A 136 29.18 11.39 -2.73
C LYS A 136 27.99 10.55 -3.18
#